data_AF-A0A8D8A2W3-F1
#
_entry.id   AF-A0A8D8A2W3-F1
#
_cell.length_a   1.000
_cell.length_b   1.000
_cell.length_c   1.000
_cell.angle_alpha   90.00
_cell.angle_beta   90.00
_cell.angle_gamma   90.00
#
_symmetry.space_group_name_H-M   'P 1'
#
loop_
_entity.id
_entity.type
_entity.pdbx_description
1 polymer ?
#
loop_
_entity_poly.entity_id
_entity_poly.type
_entity_poly.pdbx_seq_one_letter_code
_entity_poly.pdbx_strand_id
1 'polypeptide(L)'
;MMQMATLTLEKALVTPMGSVTITTARLIEAKLRRLPRGTISCKQELQVNGTRTNELFSQIRTSEPQLEDTSWRGYLRKRKLLGTNSVEERGHSRVRMVHTKTSSIENGSGNILAFDKHYRTDTKDSLNTMAKLIDGKQISADIRAELHEQIEKWMAKGNRAPQLTAILIGDDPASNTYVSNKMKAAADVGINSKTERYGADITEEELLARIEALNQDDSVDGILVQLPVPGHINERKVCNSVSCDKDVDGFNERNVGRLCLDMNTLIPCTPLGVQELIKRCQIETFGKNAVVVGRSKNVGMPIAMLLHADGRNDTCAMDATVTICHRFTPPEELARFCRSADIIVTATGVPGLIRGDMIKEGAAVIDVGITRVTDPATGKTKLVGDVDFEEARKVAGYITPVPGGVGPMTVAMLMKNTFIAAKNLASKKVKNLSRSEAN
;
A
#
# COMPACT_ATOMS: atom_id res chain seq x y z
N MET A 1 -39.15 -13.92 32.94
CA MET A 1 -39.79 -12.59 32.78
C MET A 1 -39.04 -11.84 31.71
N MET A 2 -39.70 -11.55 30.58
CA MET A 2 -39.20 -10.69 29.51
C MET A 2 -39.06 -9.26 30.03
N GLN A 3 -37.90 -8.64 29.84
CA GLN A 3 -37.77 -7.18 29.80
C GLN A 3 -37.37 -6.80 28.37
N MET A 4 -38.35 -6.21 27.68
CA MET A 4 -38.21 -5.58 26.36
C MET A 4 -37.38 -4.29 26.51
N ALA A 5 -36.32 -4.14 25.71
CA ALA A 5 -35.65 -2.85 25.52
C ALA A 5 -36.26 -2.17 24.28
N THR A 6 -37.02 -1.11 24.53
CA THR A 6 -37.64 -0.24 23.52
C THR A 6 -36.58 0.66 22.88
N LEU A 7 -36.45 0.66 21.55
CA LEU A 7 -35.58 1.58 20.81
C LEU A 7 -36.46 2.57 20.04
N THR A 8 -36.51 3.80 20.52
CA THR A 8 -37.20 4.94 19.92
C THR A 8 -36.40 5.44 18.71
N LEU A 9 -37.00 5.43 17.52
CA LEU A 9 -36.47 6.06 16.31
C LEU A 9 -37.11 7.45 16.16
N GLU A 10 -36.32 8.50 16.38
CA GLU A 10 -36.72 9.87 16.06
C GLU A 10 -36.81 10.08 14.54
N LYS A 11 -37.85 10.83 14.16
CA LYS A 11 -38.28 11.17 12.81
C LYS A 11 -37.23 12.00 12.06
N ALA A 12 -36.88 11.59 10.84
CA ALA A 12 -36.31 12.50 9.83
C ALA A 12 -37.36 12.78 8.75
N LEU A 13 -37.59 14.08 8.52
CA LEU A 13 -38.59 14.66 7.63
C LEU A 13 -38.37 14.29 6.15
N VAL A 14 -39.48 14.02 5.46
CA VAL A 14 -39.58 13.81 4.02
C VAL A 14 -39.75 15.17 3.33
N THR A 15 -38.89 15.50 2.36
CA THR A 15 -39.17 16.52 1.34
C THR A 15 -39.54 15.86 0.01
N PRO A 16 -40.56 16.37 -0.71
CA PRO A 16 -41.03 15.76 -1.94
C PRO A 16 -40.17 16.23 -3.10
N MET A 17 -39.43 15.30 -3.72
CA MET A 17 -39.04 15.20 -5.14
C MET A 17 -37.93 14.16 -5.24
N GLY A 18 -38.18 13.11 -6.02
CA GLY A 18 -37.45 11.84 -5.94
C GLY A 18 -36.00 11.88 -6.39
N SER A 19 -35.10 11.46 -5.51
CA SER A 19 -33.85 10.76 -5.84
C SER A 19 -33.40 9.94 -4.62
N VAL A 20 -33.43 8.61 -4.73
CA VAL A 20 -32.89 7.72 -3.69
C VAL A 20 -31.40 7.55 -3.94
N THR A 21 -30.57 8.19 -3.12
CA THR A 21 -29.11 8.07 -3.18
C THR A 21 -28.66 6.73 -2.57
N ILE A 22 -27.75 6.05 -3.25
CA ILE A 22 -27.08 4.80 -2.83
C ILE A 22 -26.18 5.11 -1.63
N THR A 23 -26.77 5.32 -0.46
CA THR A 23 -26.02 5.53 0.79
C THR A 23 -26.81 4.98 1.98
N THR A 24 -28.14 5.02 1.92
CA THR A 24 -29.02 4.52 2.99
C THR A 24 -29.14 3.00 3.02
N ALA A 25 -28.95 2.31 1.89
CA ALA A 25 -28.99 0.83 1.82
C ALA A 25 -27.79 0.16 2.51
N ARG A 26 -26.59 0.77 2.47
CA ARG A 26 -25.37 0.21 3.10
C ARG A 26 -25.39 0.27 4.63
N LEU A 27 -26.07 1.25 5.22
CA LEU A 27 -26.20 1.40 6.67
C LEU A 27 -27.16 0.37 7.30
N ILE A 28 -28.16 -0.08 6.55
CA ILE A 28 -29.10 -1.12 6.99
C ILE A 28 -28.44 -2.50 6.90
N GLU A 29 -27.67 -2.76 5.84
CA GLU A 29 -26.96 -4.03 5.66
C GLU A 29 -25.83 -4.23 6.68
N ALA A 30 -25.14 -3.15 7.08
CA ALA A 30 -24.09 -3.20 8.10
C ALA A 30 -24.63 -3.46 9.53
N LYS A 31 -25.87 -3.06 9.83
CA LYS A 31 -26.50 -3.32 11.14
C LYS A 31 -27.09 -4.74 11.24
N LEU A 32 -27.57 -5.32 10.15
CA LEU A 32 -28.14 -6.68 10.15
C LEU A 32 -27.07 -7.79 10.19
N ARG A 33 -25.81 -7.51 9.84
CA ARG A 33 -24.71 -8.49 9.87
C ARG A 33 -24.06 -8.72 11.25
N ARG A 34 -24.55 -8.07 12.32
CA ARG A 34 -24.04 -8.24 13.70
C ARG A 34 -24.90 -9.14 14.60
N LEU A 35 -25.86 -9.87 14.06
CA LEU A 35 -26.68 -10.82 14.83
C LEU A 35 -26.22 -12.28 14.59
N PRO A 36 -26.17 -13.14 15.62
CA PRO A 36 -25.86 -14.56 15.44
C PRO A 36 -26.91 -15.24 14.57
N ARG A 37 -26.47 -16.10 13.64
CA ARG A 37 -27.38 -16.86 12.76
C ARG A 37 -28.15 -17.90 13.57
N GLY A 38 -29.41 -17.61 13.85
CA GLY A 38 -30.37 -18.55 14.43
C GLY A 38 -31.79 -17.99 14.33
N THR A 39 -32.57 -18.56 13.42
CA THR A 39 -34.04 -18.52 13.39
C THR A 39 -34.71 -17.18 13.10
N ILE A 40 -34.99 -16.89 11.82
CA ILE A 40 -36.13 -16.03 11.44
C ILE A 40 -36.91 -16.71 10.31
N SER A 41 -38.08 -17.24 10.68
CA SER A 41 -39.20 -17.50 9.78
C SER A 41 -40.16 -16.32 9.92
N CYS A 42 -40.45 -15.61 8.83
CA CYS A 42 -41.67 -14.79 8.76
C CYS A 42 -42.07 -14.55 7.31
N LYS A 43 -43.25 -15.07 6.95
CA LYS A 43 -44.06 -14.64 5.81
C LYS A 43 -44.57 -13.23 6.09
N GLN A 44 -44.48 -12.33 5.12
CA GLN A 44 -45.50 -11.30 4.94
C GLN A 44 -45.51 -10.78 3.49
N GLU A 45 -46.71 -10.75 2.93
CA GLU A 45 -47.06 -10.33 1.58
C GLU A 45 -46.84 -8.83 1.38
N LEU A 46 -46.23 -8.45 0.26
CA LEU A 46 -46.26 -7.09 -0.26
C LEU A 46 -47.39 -7.01 -1.29
N GLN A 47 -48.51 -6.38 -0.90
CA GLN A 47 -49.50 -5.89 -1.85
C GLN A 47 -48.92 -4.69 -2.61
N VAL A 48 -48.79 -4.83 -3.92
CA VAL A 48 -48.58 -3.72 -4.85
C VAL A 48 -49.78 -3.67 -5.79
N ASN A 49 -50.33 -2.47 -5.94
CA ASN A 49 -51.52 -2.14 -6.72
C ASN A 49 -51.53 -2.76 -8.13
N GLY A 50 -52.57 -3.57 -8.38
CA GLY A 50 -53.37 -3.54 -9.62
C GLY A 50 -52.69 -3.91 -10.94
N THR A 51 -52.54 -5.21 -11.22
CA THR A 51 -52.95 -5.81 -12.51
C THR A 51 -52.91 -7.34 -12.41
N ARG A 52 -54.04 -8.00 -12.68
CA ARG A 52 -54.15 -9.46 -12.81
C ARG A 52 -53.90 -9.85 -14.27
N THR A 53 -53.08 -10.88 -14.50
CA THR A 53 -53.34 -11.94 -15.50
C THR A 53 -52.61 -13.23 -15.09
N ASN A 54 -53.25 -14.35 -15.42
CA ASN A 54 -53.18 -15.67 -14.79
C ASN A 54 -51.99 -16.56 -15.21
N GLU A 55 -51.75 -17.56 -14.35
CA GLU A 55 -51.40 -18.98 -14.61
C GLU A 55 -50.22 -19.31 -15.55
N LEU A 56 -49.21 -20.03 -15.02
CA LEU A 56 -49.07 -21.47 -15.25
C LEU A 56 -47.96 -22.06 -14.35
N PHE A 57 -48.35 -22.92 -13.40
CA PHE A 57 -47.47 -23.89 -12.76
C PHE A 57 -47.73 -25.25 -13.42
N SER A 58 -46.74 -25.80 -14.11
CA SER A 58 -46.61 -27.24 -14.38
C SER A 58 -45.16 -27.50 -14.81
N GLN A 59 -44.31 -28.02 -13.94
CA GLN A 59 -44.02 -29.45 -13.77
C GLN A 59 -42.73 -29.87 -14.49
N ILE A 60 -41.95 -30.69 -13.78
CA ILE A 60 -41.03 -31.75 -14.25
C ILE A 60 -39.51 -31.44 -14.29
N ARG A 61 -38.88 -32.05 -13.27
CA ARG A 61 -37.65 -32.87 -13.23
C ARG A 61 -36.26 -32.22 -13.26
N THR A 62 -35.61 -32.41 -12.11
CA THR A 62 -34.21 -32.78 -11.91
C THR A 62 -33.48 -33.35 -13.13
N SER A 63 -32.42 -32.66 -13.53
CA SER A 63 -31.22 -33.28 -14.10
C SER A 63 -30.01 -32.39 -13.80
N GLU A 64 -29.12 -32.89 -12.95
CA GLU A 64 -27.76 -32.37 -12.79
C GLU A 64 -27.02 -32.43 -14.14
N PRO A 65 -26.23 -31.41 -14.53
CA PRO A 65 -25.20 -31.58 -15.53
C PRO A 65 -23.88 -31.97 -14.85
N GLN A 66 -23.41 -33.17 -15.17
CA GLN A 66 -22.02 -33.58 -14.98
C GLN A 66 -21.08 -32.61 -15.71
N LEU A 67 -20.08 -32.11 -14.98
CA LEU A 67 -18.98 -31.35 -15.55
C LEU A 67 -17.94 -32.35 -16.07
N GLU A 68 -17.96 -32.60 -17.38
CA GLU A 68 -16.87 -33.26 -18.09
C GLU A 68 -15.75 -32.27 -18.43
N ASP A 69 -14.55 -32.80 -18.24
CA ASP A 69 -13.22 -32.26 -18.45
C ASP A 69 -13.00 -31.78 -19.90
N THR A 70 -12.75 -30.47 -20.11
CA THR A 70 -12.28 -29.96 -21.41
C THR A 70 -11.05 -29.08 -21.26
N SER A 71 -9.93 -29.71 -21.60
CA SER A 71 -8.59 -29.16 -21.66
C SER A 71 -8.43 -27.96 -22.62
N TRP A 72 -7.58 -27.03 -22.19
CA TRP A 72 -7.13 -25.80 -22.85
C TRP A 72 -6.29 -26.03 -24.13
N ARG A 73 -6.83 -26.66 -25.17
CA ARG A 73 -6.17 -26.77 -26.49
C ARG A 73 -7.17 -26.59 -27.63
N GLY A 74 -7.60 -25.35 -27.88
CA GLY A 74 -8.55 -25.07 -28.97
C GLY A 74 -8.62 -23.65 -29.53
N TYR A 75 -7.80 -22.69 -29.08
CA TYR A 75 -7.99 -21.28 -29.48
C TYR A 75 -6.83 -20.60 -30.25
N LEU A 76 -5.89 -21.39 -30.79
CA LEU A 76 -4.83 -20.87 -31.66
C LEU A 76 -4.62 -21.76 -32.88
N ARG A 77 -5.49 -21.63 -33.89
CA ARG A 77 -5.19 -22.03 -35.28
C ARG A 77 -6.19 -21.45 -36.27
N LYS A 78 -5.92 -20.23 -36.74
CA LYS A 78 -6.30 -19.74 -38.08
C LYS A 78 -5.50 -18.48 -38.41
N ARG A 79 -4.27 -18.67 -38.93
CA ARG A 79 -3.59 -17.72 -39.84
C ARG A 79 -2.27 -18.31 -40.37
N LYS A 80 -2.35 -18.86 -41.58
CA LYS A 80 -1.33 -19.08 -42.63
C LYS A 80 -2.15 -19.69 -43.78
N LEU A 81 -2.12 -19.26 -45.05
CA LEU A 81 -1.05 -18.75 -45.90
C LEU A 81 -1.68 -18.02 -47.11
N LEU A 82 -0.81 -17.41 -47.93
CA LEU A 82 -0.96 -16.66 -49.20
C LEU A 82 -0.67 -15.18 -48.97
N GLY A 83 0.38 -14.57 -49.52
CA GLY A 83 1.40 -15.01 -50.47
C GLY A 83 2.49 -13.93 -50.52
N THR A 84 3.64 -14.31 -51.04
CA THR A 84 4.82 -13.49 -51.32
C THR A 84 4.53 -12.29 -52.22
N ASN A 85 5.15 -11.14 -51.94
CA ASN A 85 5.84 -10.33 -52.94
C ASN A 85 6.71 -9.25 -52.27
N SER A 86 7.96 -9.21 -52.72
CA SER A 86 9.01 -8.23 -52.47
C SER A 86 8.81 -6.96 -53.28
N VAL A 87 9.00 -5.78 -52.67
CA VAL A 87 9.43 -4.54 -53.35
C VAL A 87 10.20 -3.66 -52.35
N GLU A 88 11.47 -3.36 -52.65
CA GLU A 88 12.22 -2.21 -52.11
C GLU A 88 11.73 -0.92 -52.81
N GLU A 89 11.55 0.18 -52.07
CA GLU A 89 12.24 1.47 -52.32
C GLU A 89 11.68 2.64 -51.47
N ARG A 90 12.64 3.36 -50.86
CA ARG A 90 12.84 4.82 -50.65
C ARG A 90 11.69 5.72 -50.17
N GLY A 91 12.08 6.63 -49.26
CA GLY A 91 11.23 7.60 -48.57
C GLY A 91 10.52 8.63 -49.46
N HIS A 92 9.44 9.18 -48.92
CA HIS A 92 9.23 10.62 -48.70
C HIS A 92 7.88 10.85 -47.99
N SER A 93 7.88 11.86 -47.14
CA SER A 93 6.77 12.42 -46.35
C SER A 93 5.50 12.63 -47.19
N ARG A 94 4.34 12.22 -46.69
CA ARG A 94 3.04 12.67 -47.23
C ARG A 94 1.96 12.82 -46.17
N VAL A 95 1.54 14.07 -46.02
CA VAL A 95 0.34 14.56 -45.32
C VAL A 95 -0.89 13.87 -45.91
N ARG A 96 -1.75 13.28 -45.06
CA ARG A 96 -3.06 12.76 -45.48
C ARG A 96 -4.13 13.84 -45.34
N MET A 97 -4.60 14.36 -46.47
CA MET A 97 -5.94 14.95 -46.58
C MET A 97 -6.97 13.81 -46.54
N VAL A 98 -7.99 13.93 -45.69
CA VAL A 98 -9.13 13.02 -45.66
C VAL A 98 -10.29 13.70 -46.40
N HIS A 99 -10.76 13.08 -47.49
CA HIS A 99 -12.03 13.42 -48.12
C HIS A 99 -13.18 12.73 -47.38
N THR A 100 -14.15 13.50 -46.92
CA THR A 100 -15.43 13.01 -46.42
C THR A 100 -16.40 12.84 -47.59
N LYS A 101 -16.84 11.60 -47.84
CA LYS A 101 -18.02 11.33 -48.68
C LYS A 101 -19.27 11.46 -47.82
N THR A 102 -20.13 12.41 -48.17
CA THR A 102 -21.49 12.53 -47.66
C THR A 102 -22.41 11.59 -48.46
N SER A 103 -23.08 10.66 -47.78
CA SER A 103 -24.24 9.95 -48.32
C SER A 103 -25.41 10.20 -47.37
N SER A 104 -26.40 10.96 -47.86
CA SER A 104 -27.66 11.31 -47.22
C SER A 104 -28.67 10.18 -47.35
N ILE A 105 -29.28 9.76 -46.23
CA ILE A 105 -30.57 9.08 -46.19
C ILE A 105 -31.40 9.73 -45.08
N GLU A 106 -32.45 10.45 -45.49
CA GLU A 106 -33.63 10.82 -44.70
C GLU A 106 -34.79 9.96 -45.23
N ASN A 107 -35.80 9.47 -44.49
CA ASN A 107 -36.48 9.95 -43.29
C ASN A 107 -37.17 8.77 -42.58
N GLY A 108 -37.47 8.93 -41.28
CA GLY A 108 -38.43 8.05 -40.60
C GLY A 108 -38.43 8.11 -39.07
N SER A 109 -38.86 9.26 -38.51
CA SER A 109 -39.45 9.41 -37.16
C SER A 109 -38.73 8.77 -35.96
N GLY A 110 -38.07 9.61 -35.16
CA GLY A 110 -37.71 9.27 -33.78
C GLY A 110 -36.75 10.29 -33.19
N ASN A 111 -37.20 11.05 -32.19
CA ASN A 111 -36.39 12.02 -31.44
C ASN A 111 -35.05 11.42 -31.00
N ILE A 112 -33.95 11.93 -31.55
CA ILE A 112 -32.61 11.68 -31.04
C ILE A 112 -32.20 12.92 -30.24
N LEU A 113 -32.05 12.74 -28.93
CA LEU A 113 -31.42 13.70 -28.04
C LEU A 113 -30.04 14.07 -28.60
N ALA A 114 -29.83 15.36 -28.85
CA ALA A 114 -28.53 15.89 -29.27
C ALA A 114 -27.49 15.63 -28.18
N PHE A 115 -26.72 14.55 -28.32
CA PHE A 115 -25.46 14.39 -27.61
C PHE A 115 -24.42 15.24 -28.33
N ASP A 116 -24.24 16.46 -27.84
CA ASP A 116 -23.16 17.34 -28.27
C ASP A 116 -21.83 16.78 -27.74
N LYS A 117 -21.25 15.82 -28.47
CA LYS A 117 -19.86 15.42 -28.30
C LYS A 117 -19.00 16.48 -28.96
N HIS A 118 -18.73 17.57 -28.24
CA HIS A 118 -17.52 18.34 -28.45
C HIS A 118 -16.33 17.39 -28.23
N TYR A 119 -15.85 16.77 -29.31
CA TYR A 119 -14.47 16.31 -29.37
C TYR A 119 -13.62 17.56 -29.29
N ARG A 120 -13.24 17.95 -28.06
CA ARG A 120 -12.02 18.74 -27.87
C ARG A 120 -10.91 17.90 -28.48
N THR A 121 -10.46 18.30 -29.66
CA THR A 121 -9.08 18.03 -30.05
C THR A 121 -8.26 18.77 -29.01
N ASP A 122 -7.85 18.06 -27.96
CA ASP A 122 -6.77 18.51 -27.09
C ASP A 122 -5.55 18.67 -28.02
N THR A 123 -5.40 19.88 -28.54
CA THR A 123 -4.11 20.41 -28.89
C THR A 123 -3.23 20.13 -27.69
N LYS A 124 -2.17 19.34 -27.89
CA LYS A 124 -1.07 19.19 -26.94
C LYS A 124 -0.49 20.58 -26.66
N ASP A 125 -1.15 21.34 -25.81
CA ASP A 125 -0.46 22.30 -24.96
C ASP A 125 0.34 21.44 -24.01
N SER A 126 1.58 21.15 -24.42
CA SER A 126 2.59 20.61 -23.54
C SER A 126 2.88 21.69 -22.49
N LEU A 127 2.00 21.79 -21.50
CA LEU A 127 2.39 22.30 -20.20
C LEU A 127 3.58 21.43 -19.81
N ASN A 128 4.76 22.04 -19.81
CA ASN A 128 6.01 21.47 -19.34
C ASN A 128 5.82 21.19 -17.84
N THR A 129 5.08 20.12 -17.53
CA THR A 129 4.57 19.87 -16.19
C THR A 129 5.61 19.01 -15.51
N MET A 130 6.58 19.68 -14.88
CA MET A 130 7.49 19.03 -13.96
C MET A 130 6.69 18.20 -12.95
N ALA A 131 7.22 17.03 -12.60
CA ALA A 131 6.62 16.11 -11.66
C ALA A 131 6.27 16.82 -10.35
N LYS A 132 5.10 16.49 -9.79
CA LYS A 132 4.73 16.94 -8.44
C LYS A 132 5.65 16.29 -7.42
N LEU A 133 6.33 17.12 -6.63
CA LEU A 133 7.20 16.63 -5.57
C LEU A 133 6.38 15.97 -4.46
N ILE A 134 6.71 14.73 -4.14
CA ILE A 134 6.22 14.04 -2.94
C ILE A 134 7.15 14.42 -1.78
N ASP A 135 6.75 15.45 -1.03
CA ASP A 135 7.51 15.94 0.13
C ASP A 135 7.28 15.04 1.34
N GLY A 136 8.11 13.99 1.45
CA GLY A 136 8.06 13.06 2.57
C GLY A 136 8.50 13.68 3.90
N LYS A 137 9.24 14.79 3.89
CA LYS A 137 9.59 15.53 5.10
C LYS A 137 8.35 16.22 5.67
N GLN A 138 7.57 16.89 4.82
CA GLN A 138 6.31 17.50 5.25
C GLN A 138 5.31 16.43 5.72
N ILE A 139 5.09 15.39 4.91
CA ILE A 139 4.14 14.32 5.26
C ILE A 139 4.54 13.62 6.58
N SER A 140 5.84 13.37 6.80
CA SER A 140 6.36 12.83 8.05
C SER A 140 6.12 13.76 9.24
N ALA A 141 6.22 15.08 9.05
CA ALA A 141 5.91 16.05 10.10
C ALA A 141 4.42 16.02 10.47
N ASP A 142 3.53 15.98 9.48
CA ASP A 142 2.08 15.90 9.69
C ASP A 142 1.71 14.63 10.48
N ILE A 143 2.24 13.47 10.06
CA ILE A 143 2.01 12.20 10.75
C ILE A 143 2.49 12.25 12.20
N ARG A 144 3.65 12.85 12.46
CA ARG A 144 4.17 12.97 13.83
C ARG A 144 3.31 13.88 14.69
N ALA A 145 2.78 14.97 14.15
CA ALA A 145 1.84 15.84 14.86
C ALA A 145 0.53 15.08 15.19
N GLU A 146 -0.03 14.35 14.23
CA GLU A 146 -1.21 13.50 14.45
C GLU A 146 -0.95 12.41 15.50
N LEU A 147 0.25 11.81 15.50
CA LEU A 147 0.63 10.79 16.48
C LEU A 147 0.79 11.38 17.88
N HIS A 148 1.40 12.56 18.00
CA HIS A 148 1.54 13.26 19.27
C HIS A 148 0.17 13.47 19.94
N GLU A 149 -0.80 14.03 19.19
CA GLU A 149 -2.16 14.24 19.70
C GLU A 149 -2.85 12.91 20.10
N GLN A 150 -2.65 11.84 19.31
CA GLN A 150 -3.18 10.52 19.64
C GLN A 150 -2.58 9.94 20.91
N ILE A 151 -1.28 10.14 21.14
CA ILE A 151 -0.57 9.66 22.32
C ILE A 151 -0.97 10.46 23.56
N GLU A 152 -1.12 11.78 23.46
CA GLU A 152 -1.66 12.59 24.55
C GLU A 152 -3.07 12.13 24.95
N LYS A 153 -3.96 11.92 23.98
CA LYS A 153 -5.31 11.39 24.23
C LYS A 153 -5.28 9.98 24.82
N TRP A 154 -4.30 9.16 24.45
CA TRP A 154 -4.10 7.82 25.01
C TRP A 154 -3.67 7.88 26.48
N MET A 155 -2.73 8.76 26.81
CA MET A 155 -2.25 8.96 28.18
C MET A 155 -3.31 9.61 29.08
N ALA A 156 -4.10 10.55 28.56
CA ALA A 156 -5.23 11.16 29.29
C ALA A 156 -6.30 10.14 29.71
N LYS A 157 -6.35 8.96 29.05
CA LYS A 157 -7.21 7.83 29.44
C LYS A 157 -6.60 6.94 30.54
N GLY A 158 -5.48 7.35 31.15
CA GLY A 158 -4.80 6.63 32.23
C GLY A 158 -3.81 5.56 31.76
N ASN A 159 -3.54 5.45 30.45
CA ASN A 159 -2.51 4.54 29.95
C ASN A 159 -1.11 5.14 30.10
N ARG A 160 -0.09 4.31 30.32
CA ARG A 160 1.30 4.78 30.30
C ARG A 160 1.71 5.24 28.88
N ALA A 161 2.70 6.14 28.83
CA ALA A 161 3.38 6.49 27.60
C ALA A 161 3.96 5.23 26.93
N PRO A 162 3.92 5.13 25.58
CA PRO A 162 4.62 4.06 24.88
C PRO A 162 6.13 4.12 25.13
N GLN A 163 6.81 2.98 25.12
CA GLN A 163 8.25 2.87 25.33
C GLN A 163 8.94 2.12 24.18
N LEU A 164 9.92 2.78 23.56
CA LEU A 164 10.79 2.22 22.54
C LEU A 164 12.21 1.98 23.08
N THR A 165 12.68 0.74 23.04
CA THR A 165 14.07 0.40 23.36
C THR A 165 14.83 0.05 22.08
N ALA A 166 15.87 0.82 21.78
CA ALA A 166 16.79 0.55 20.68
C ALA A 166 18.05 -0.15 21.17
N ILE A 167 18.49 -1.20 20.49
CA ILE A 167 19.79 -1.86 20.67
C ILE A 167 20.71 -1.43 19.53
N LEU A 168 21.87 -0.90 19.88
CA LEU A 168 22.91 -0.48 18.94
C LEU A 168 24.21 -1.22 19.27
N ILE A 169 24.80 -1.85 18.24
CA ILE A 169 26.00 -2.68 18.37
C ILE A 169 27.12 -2.05 17.54
N GLY A 170 28.25 -1.80 18.18
CA GLY A 170 29.40 -1.13 17.58
C GLY A 170 29.24 0.39 17.43
N ASP A 171 30.21 1.01 16.75
CA ASP A 171 30.40 2.46 16.75
C ASP A 171 30.25 3.11 15.36
N ASP A 172 29.56 2.46 14.43
CA ASP A 172 29.33 3.03 13.09
C ASP A 172 28.66 4.43 13.20
N PRO A 173 29.30 5.51 12.69
CA PRO A 173 28.78 6.86 12.84
C PRO A 173 27.43 7.08 12.16
N ALA A 174 27.16 6.35 11.07
CA ALA A 174 25.88 6.42 10.37
C ALA A 174 24.75 5.88 11.26
N SER A 175 24.95 4.69 11.83
CA SER A 175 24.01 4.02 12.74
C SER A 175 23.74 4.86 13.98
N ASN A 176 24.78 5.47 14.56
CA ASN A 176 24.66 6.41 15.68
C ASN A 176 23.73 7.60 15.36
N THR A 177 23.94 8.23 14.21
CA THR A 177 23.13 9.37 13.78
C THR A 177 21.69 8.94 13.52
N TYR A 178 21.48 7.78 12.88
CA TYR A 178 20.15 7.24 12.61
C TYR A 178 19.37 6.94 13.90
N VAL A 179 19.99 6.26 14.87
CA VAL A 179 19.36 5.94 16.16
C VAL A 179 19.05 7.23 16.92
N SER A 180 19.99 8.18 16.97
CA SER A 180 19.75 9.48 17.62
C SER A 180 18.54 10.21 17.05
N ASN A 181 18.42 10.26 15.71
CA ASN A 181 17.26 10.86 15.04
C ASN A 181 15.95 10.12 15.36
N LYS A 182 15.97 8.79 15.46
CA LYS A 182 14.80 7.99 15.86
C LYS A 182 14.38 8.29 17.31
N MET A 183 15.33 8.40 18.24
CA MET A 183 15.04 8.73 19.65
C MET A 183 14.50 10.16 19.79
N LYS A 184 15.06 11.11 19.05
CA LYS A 184 14.51 12.48 18.98
C LYS A 184 13.07 12.47 18.48
N ALA A 185 12.79 11.76 17.39
CA ALA A 185 11.43 11.64 16.86
C ALA A 185 10.46 10.95 17.84
N ALA A 186 10.94 10.00 18.65
CA ALA A 186 10.16 9.40 19.72
C ALA A 186 9.77 10.42 20.79
N ALA A 187 10.74 11.19 21.28
CA ALA A 187 10.49 12.26 22.23
C ALA A 187 9.51 13.31 21.68
N ASP A 188 9.68 13.72 20.41
CA ASP A 188 8.81 14.70 19.74
C ASP A 188 7.32 14.28 19.74
N VAL A 189 7.02 12.98 19.71
CA VAL A 189 5.64 12.46 19.69
C VAL A 189 5.14 11.96 21.05
N GLY A 190 5.92 12.12 22.12
CA GLY A 190 5.55 11.65 23.46
C GLY A 190 5.78 10.16 23.73
N ILE A 191 6.68 9.53 22.97
CA ILE A 191 7.15 8.16 23.21
C ILE A 191 8.42 8.23 24.08
N ASN A 192 8.41 7.50 25.19
CA ASN A 192 9.62 7.28 25.96
C ASN A 192 10.59 6.45 25.13
N SER A 193 11.88 6.74 25.20
CA SER A 193 12.87 5.98 24.45
C SER A 193 14.17 5.75 25.21
N LYS A 194 14.78 4.60 24.97
CA LYS A 194 16.06 4.19 25.57
C LYS A 194 16.94 3.59 24.49
N THR A 195 18.23 3.94 24.47
CA THR A 195 19.22 3.25 23.63
C THR A 195 20.17 2.44 24.52
N GLU A 196 20.28 1.15 24.24
CA GLU A 196 21.26 0.24 24.83
C GLU A 196 22.40 0.05 23.84
N ARG A 197 23.62 0.27 24.31
CA ARG A 197 24.83 0.26 23.47
C ARG A 197 25.72 -0.89 23.89
N TYR A 198 26.18 -1.65 22.90
CA TYR A 198 27.05 -2.78 23.07
C TYR A 198 28.27 -2.65 22.16
N GLY A 199 29.41 -3.17 22.61
CA GLY A 199 30.61 -3.26 21.79
C GLY A 199 30.39 -4.18 20.59
N ALA A 200 31.19 -4.01 19.54
CA ALA A 200 31.13 -4.87 18.35
C ALA A 200 31.56 -6.31 18.63
N ASP A 201 32.08 -6.60 19.82
CA ASP A 201 32.53 -7.88 20.33
C ASP A 201 31.45 -8.69 21.08
N ILE A 202 30.27 -8.11 21.32
CA ILE A 202 29.14 -8.85 21.92
C ILE A 202 28.86 -10.15 21.15
N THR A 203 28.63 -11.24 21.88
CA THR A 203 28.30 -12.54 21.28
C THR A 203 26.84 -12.59 20.81
N GLU A 204 26.54 -13.51 19.87
CA GLU A 204 25.16 -13.74 19.45
C GLU A 204 24.29 -14.18 20.64
N GLU A 205 24.81 -15.05 21.51
CA GLU A 205 24.12 -15.56 22.70
C GLU A 205 23.76 -14.44 23.68
N GLU A 206 24.69 -13.53 23.99
CA GLU A 206 24.44 -12.39 24.89
C GLU A 206 23.38 -11.43 24.32
N LEU A 207 23.45 -11.15 23.01
CA LEU A 207 22.46 -10.31 22.34
C LEU A 207 21.06 -10.93 22.38
N LEU A 208 20.95 -12.23 22.06
CA LEU A 208 19.68 -12.94 22.09
C LEU A 208 19.10 -13.01 23.51
N ALA A 209 19.92 -13.25 24.52
CA ALA A 209 19.50 -13.22 25.92
C ALA A 209 18.99 -11.84 26.33
N ARG A 210 19.63 -10.76 25.85
CA ARG A 210 19.16 -9.40 26.13
C ARG A 210 17.81 -9.11 25.46
N ILE A 211 17.64 -9.51 24.19
CA ILE A 211 16.37 -9.34 23.48
C ILE A 211 15.26 -10.09 24.20
N GLU A 212 15.54 -11.29 24.72
CA GLU A 212 14.55 -12.06 25.48
C GLU A 212 14.17 -11.35 26.79
N ALA A 213 15.13 -10.79 27.51
CA ALA A 213 14.82 -9.98 28.69
C ALA A 213 13.91 -8.77 28.35
N LEU A 214 14.11 -8.12 27.21
CA LEU A 214 13.24 -7.03 26.73
C LEU A 214 11.86 -7.54 26.28
N ASN A 215 11.77 -8.75 25.72
CA ASN A 215 10.50 -9.38 25.35
C ASN A 215 9.61 -9.57 26.59
N GLN A 216 10.19 -9.98 27.71
CA GLN A 216 9.48 -10.19 28.98
C GLN A 216 9.22 -8.91 29.77
N ASP A 217 9.89 -7.80 29.43
CA ASP A 217 9.72 -6.52 30.13
C ASP A 217 8.40 -5.83 29.74
N ASP A 218 7.44 -5.87 30.64
CA ASP A 218 6.11 -5.27 30.49
C ASP A 218 6.09 -3.73 30.37
N SER A 219 7.22 -3.08 30.68
CA SER A 219 7.42 -1.64 30.48
C SER A 219 7.87 -1.29 29.06
N VAL A 220 8.27 -2.27 28.24
CA VAL A 220 8.75 -2.08 26.86
C VAL A 220 7.67 -2.49 25.86
N ASP A 221 7.33 -1.59 24.93
CA ASP A 221 6.35 -1.86 23.87
C ASP A 221 7.00 -2.14 22.52
N GLY A 222 8.12 -1.48 22.24
CA GLY A 222 8.84 -1.60 20.98
C GLY A 222 10.30 -1.92 21.20
N ILE A 223 10.82 -2.87 20.42
CA ILE A 223 12.23 -3.22 20.36
C ILE A 223 12.72 -2.98 18.95
N LEU A 224 13.78 -2.19 18.83
CA LEU A 224 14.49 -1.93 17.58
C LEU A 224 15.92 -2.46 17.74
N VAL A 225 16.34 -3.42 16.91
CA VAL A 225 17.76 -3.75 16.79
C VAL A 225 18.30 -3.06 15.55
N GLN A 226 19.22 -2.11 15.73
CA GLN A 226 19.76 -1.34 14.62
C GLN A 226 20.65 -2.24 13.75
N LEU A 227 20.27 -2.36 12.47
CA LEU A 227 21.02 -3.10 11.45
C LEU A 227 21.96 -2.17 10.66
N PRO A 228 23.04 -2.70 10.04
CA PRO A 228 23.50 -4.10 10.13
C PRO A 228 24.14 -4.41 11.50
N VAL A 229 24.14 -5.69 11.87
CA VAL A 229 24.91 -6.17 13.04
C VAL A 229 26.30 -6.65 12.59
N PRO A 230 27.29 -6.78 13.50
CA PRO A 230 28.59 -7.37 13.17
C PRO A 230 28.48 -8.75 12.49
N GLY A 231 29.42 -9.03 11.59
CA GLY A 231 29.34 -10.20 10.69
C GLY A 231 29.39 -11.58 11.37
N HIS A 232 29.81 -11.67 12.63
CA HIS A 232 29.75 -12.91 13.41
C HIS A 232 28.37 -13.21 14.01
N ILE A 233 27.42 -12.26 13.93
CA ILE A 233 26.05 -12.41 14.43
C ILE A 233 25.09 -12.61 13.25
N ASN A 234 24.18 -13.57 13.38
CA ASN A 234 23.16 -13.82 12.37
C ASN A 234 21.98 -12.83 12.50
N GLU A 235 21.91 -11.86 11.59
CA GLU A 235 20.82 -10.86 11.53
C GLU A 235 19.41 -11.47 11.55
N ARG A 236 19.20 -12.60 10.86
CA ARG A 236 17.88 -13.23 10.79
C ARG A 236 17.47 -13.82 12.14
N LYS A 237 18.39 -14.48 12.85
CA LYS A 237 18.13 -14.97 14.21
C LYS A 237 17.78 -13.82 15.15
N VAL A 238 18.54 -12.72 15.08
CA VAL A 238 18.28 -11.50 15.86
C VAL A 238 16.88 -10.96 15.58
N CYS A 239 16.51 -10.74 14.32
CA CYS A 239 15.17 -10.26 13.95
C CYS A 239 14.05 -11.18 14.44
N ASN A 240 14.25 -12.50 14.36
CA ASN A 240 13.25 -13.49 14.76
C ASN A 240 13.15 -13.65 16.29
N SER A 241 14.17 -13.25 17.04
CA SER A 241 14.17 -13.28 18.51
C SER A 241 13.35 -12.15 19.13
N VAL A 242 13.16 -11.03 18.42
CA VAL A 242 12.26 -9.96 18.86
C VAL A 242 10.82 -10.46 18.79
N SER A 243 10.08 -10.38 19.90
CA SER A 243 8.67 -10.78 19.95
C SER A 243 7.87 -10.03 18.89
N CYS A 244 6.99 -10.73 18.16
CA CYS A 244 6.20 -10.14 17.08
C CYS A 244 5.32 -8.96 17.54
N ASP A 245 4.93 -8.96 18.82
CA ASP A 245 4.12 -7.88 19.40
C ASP A 245 4.94 -6.63 19.74
N LYS A 246 6.27 -6.75 19.81
CA LYS A 246 7.22 -5.66 20.08
C LYS A 246 8.16 -5.36 18.91
N ASP A 247 8.08 -6.12 17.82
CA ASP A 247 8.86 -5.97 16.59
C ASP A 247 8.35 -4.78 15.76
N VAL A 248 8.69 -3.57 16.20
CA VAL A 248 8.23 -2.32 15.60
C VAL A 248 8.86 -2.04 14.24
N ASP A 249 9.95 -2.74 13.90
CA ASP A 249 10.54 -2.71 12.55
C ASP A 249 9.89 -3.72 11.59
N GLY A 250 9.06 -4.65 12.09
CA GLY A 250 8.31 -5.61 11.30
C GLY A 250 9.16 -6.70 10.63
N PHE A 251 10.36 -6.98 11.13
CA PHE A 251 11.30 -7.90 10.48
C PHE A 251 11.18 -9.35 10.95
N ASN A 252 10.44 -9.62 12.03
CA ASN A 252 10.17 -10.96 12.50
C ASN A 252 9.42 -11.75 11.41
N GLU A 253 9.88 -12.96 11.11
CA GLU A 253 9.30 -13.82 10.07
C GLU A 253 7.79 -14.05 10.23
N ARG A 254 7.25 -14.04 11.44
CA ARG A 254 5.81 -14.18 11.68
C ARG A 254 5.05 -12.91 11.31
N ASN A 255 5.62 -11.74 11.54
CA ASN A 255 5.02 -10.48 11.08
C ASN A 255 5.06 -10.39 9.56
N VAL A 256 6.18 -10.75 8.94
CA VAL A 256 6.28 -10.87 7.48
C VAL A 256 5.29 -11.90 6.93
N GLY A 257 5.16 -13.06 7.57
CA GLY A 257 4.20 -14.09 7.17
C GLY A 257 2.75 -13.61 7.24
N ARG A 258 2.39 -12.88 8.29
CA ARG A 258 1.07 -12.24 8.43
C ARG A 258 0.83 -11.19 7.35
N LEU A 259 1.83 -10.37 7.03
CA LEU A 259 1.77 -9.41 5.93
C LEU A 259 1.48 -10.10 4.60
N CYS A 260 2.16 -11.21 4.31
CA CYS A 260 1.94 -11.99 3.09
C CYS A 260 0.56 -12.67 3.01
N LEU A 261 -0.16 -12.77 4.14
CA LEU A 261 -1.49 -13.34 4.24
C LEU A 261 -2.57 -12.25 4.45
N ASP A 262 -2.22 -10.98 4.27
CA ASP A 262 -3.07 -9.81 4.49
C ASP A 262 -3.68 -9.71 5.89
N MET A 263 -3.00 -10.26 6.88
CA MET A 263 -3.43 -10.26 8.28
C MET A 263 -2.86 -9.06 9.02
N ASN A 264 -3.56 -8.62 10.06
CA ASN A 264 -3.08 -7.57 10.96
C ASN A 264 -1.70 -7.91 11.55
N THR A 265 -0.74 -7.00 11.36
CA THR A 265 0.66 -7.16 11.79
C THR A 265 1.38 -5.81 11.88
N LEU A 266 2.54 -5.77 12.54
CA LEU A 266 3.47 -4.65 12.44
C LEU A 266 4.20 -4.74 11.10
N ILE A 267 3.78 -3.89 10.17
CA ILE A 267 4.32 -3.82 8.80
C ILE A 267 5.69 -3.13 8.85
N PRO A 268 6.69 -3.57 8.06
CA PRO A 268 7.99 -2.92 8.09
C PRO A 268 7.93 -1.44 7.74
N CYS A 269 8.71 -0.64 8.47
CA CYS A 269 8.57 0.83 8.52
C CYS A 269 8.70 1.51 7.15
N THR A 270 9.70 1.13 6.35
CA THR A 270 9.92 1.71 5.02
C THR A 270 8.80 1.37 4.04
N PRO A 271 8.39 0.08 3.88
CA PRO A 271 7.19 -0.29 3.12
C PRO A 271 5.93 0.45 3.53
N LEU A 272 5.67 0.55 4.85
CA LEU A 272 4.51 1.28 5.36
C LEU A 272 4.61 2.78 5.01
N GLY A 273 5.82 3.35 5.05
CA GLY A 273 6.07 4.73 4.67
C GLY A 273 5.76 4.98 3.19
N VAL A 274 6.15 4.06 2.30
CA VAL A 274 5.81 4.12 0.87
C VAL A 274 4.29 4.08 0.67
N GLN A 275 3.59 3.18 1.36
CA GLN A 275 2.12 3.11 1.32
C GLN A 275 1.47 4.43 1.78
N GLU A 276 1.94 5.03 2.87
CA GLU A 276 1.44 6.32 3.36
C GLU A 276 1.68 7.48 2.38
N LEU A 277 2.86 7.52 1.73
CA LEU A 277 3.13 8.52 0.69
C LEU A 277 2.13 8.41 -0.46
N ILE A 278 1.90 7.18 -0.97
CA ILE A 278 0.93 6.92 -2.05
C ILE A 278 -0.47 7.37 -1.63
N LYS A 279 -0.92 6.95 -0.44
CA LYS A 279 -2.26 7.26 0.08
C LYS A 279 -2.47 8.78 0.27
N ARG A 280 -1.52 9.46 0.92
CA ARG A 280 -1.63 10.91 1.19
C ARG A 280 -1.49 11.76 -0.06
N CYS A 281 -0.75 11.29 -1.06
CA CYS A 281 -0.70 11.94 -2.37
C CYS A 281 -1.89 11.59 -3.28
N GLN A 282 -2.81 10.72 -2.85
CA GLN A 282 -3.98 10.27 -3.61
C GLN A 282 -3.61 9.67 -4.97
N ILE A 283 -2.49 8.95 -5.01
CA ILE A 283 -2.04 8.24 -6.21
C ILE A 283 -2.93 7.00 -6.37
N GLU A 284 -3.59 6.88 -7.52
CA GLU A 284 -4.46 5.73 -7.82
C GLU A 284 -3.63 4.45 -7.99
N THR A 285 -4.01 3.37 -7.31
CA THR A 285 -3.30 2.09 -7.34
C THR A 285 -4.15 0.93 -7.86
N PHE A 286 -5.47 0.98 -7.66
CA PHE A 286 -6.39 -0.09 -8.02
C PHE A 286 -6.32 -0.40 -9.51
N GLY A 287 -5.95 -1.63 -9.87
CA GLY A 287 -5.81 -2.09 -11.25
C GLY A 287 -4.65 -1.45 -12.03
N LYS A 288 -3.78 -0.67 -11.38
CA LYS A 288 -2.61 -0.04 -12.02
C LYS A 288 -1.42 -0.99 -12.08
N ASN A 289 -0.51 -0.73 -13.01
CA ASN A 289 0.75 -1.46 -13.10
C ASN A 289 1.78 -0.83 -12.15
N ALA A 290 2.29 -1.61 -11.21
CA ALA A 290 3.39 -1.20 -10.35
C ALA A 290 4.63 -2.06 -10.60
N VAL A 291 5.81 -1.42 -10.62
CA VAL A 291 7.10 -2.09 -10.71
C VAL A 291 7.90 -1.80 -9.45
N VAL A 292 8.32 -2.85 -8.76
CA VAL A 292 9.23 -2.76 -7.61
C VAL A 292 10.61 -3.23 -8.06
N VAL A 293 11.56 -2.31 -8.11
CA VAL A 293 12.96 -2.57 -8.48
C VAL A 293 13.77 -2.78 -7.21
N GLY A 294 13.94 -4.04 -6.83
CA GLY A 294 14.53 -4.43 -5.56
C GLY A 294 13.72 -5.52 -4.87
N ARG A 295 14.40 -6.53 -4.32
CA ARG A 295 13.77 -7.71 -3.70
C ARG A 295 14.28 -8.03 -2.29
N SER A 296 14.84 -7.02 -1.63
CA SER A 296 15.29 -7.17 -0.24
C SER A 296 14.12 -7.55 0.66
N LYS A 297 14.40 -8.30 1.73
CA LYS A 297 13.35 -8.84 2.60
C LYS A 297 12.74 -7.80 3.53
N ASN A 298 13.47 -6.72 3.80
CA ASN A 298 13.05 -5.60 4.64
C ASN A 298 12.34 -4.48 3.87
N VAL A 299 12.58 -4.35 2.56
CA VAL A 299 12.05 -3.22 1.76
C VAL A 299 11.31 -3.72 0.52
N GLY A 300 12.01 -4.27 -0.47
CA GLY A 300 11.42 -4.56 -1.78
C GLY A 300 10.27 -5.57 -1.75
N MET A 301 10.47 -6.71 -1.07
CA MET A 301 9.43 -7.75 -0.99
C MET A 301 8.18 -7.25 -0.26
N PRO A 302 8.25 -6.65 0.95
CA PRO A 302 7.07 -6.12 1.62
C PRO A 302 6.36 -4.99 0.86
N ILE A 303 7.09 -4.12 0.13
CA ILE A 303 6.47 -3.11 -0.74
C ILE A 303 5.64 -3.79 -1.83
N ALA A 304 6.19 -4.82 -2.49
CA ALA A 304 5.44 -5.58 -3.47
C ALA A 304 4.19 -6.24 -2.86
N MET A 305 4.30 -6.75 -1.62
CA MET A 305 3.16 -7.32 -0.89
C MET A 305 2.05 -6.28 -0.67
N LEU A 306 2.38 -5.10 -0.14
CA LEU A 306 1.41 -4.03 0.10
C LEU A 306 0.79 -3.45 -1.18
N LEU A 307 1.56 -3.45 -2.28
CA LEU A 307 1.07 -2.93 -3.56
C LEU A 307 0.03 -3.87 -4.19
N HIS A 308 0.28 -5.19 -4.19
CA HIS A 308 -0.56 -6.15 -4.94
C HIS A 308 -1.80 -6.63 -4.19
N ALA A 309 -1.73 -6.74 -2.87
CA ALA A 309 -2.76 -7.40 -2.09
C ALA A 309 -4.11 -6.65 -2.07
N ASP A 310 -5.16 -7.34 -1.63
CA ASP A 310 -6.53 -6.81 -1.60
C ASP A 310 -6.68 -5.71 -0.55
N GLY A 311 -7.10 -4.52 -0.97
CA GLY A 311 -7.26 -3.36 -0.10
C GLY A 311 -8.36 -3.49 0.95
N ARG A 312 -9.20 -4.54 0.88
CA ARG A 312 -10.29 -4.80 1.84
C ARG A 312 -9.84 -5.57 3.08
N ASN A 313 -8.64 -6.14 3.08
CA ASN A 313 -8.10 -6.92 4.19
C ASN A 313 -7.40 -6.02 5.23
N ASP A 314 -6.87 -6.62 6.31
CA ASP A 314 -6.34 -5.89 7.48
C ASP A 314 -5.14 -4.98 7.13
N THR A 315 -4.35 -5.34 6.12
CA THR A 315 -3.19 -4.57 5.66
C THR A 315 -3.56 -3.32 4.85
N CYS A 316 -4.83 -3.18 4.47
CA CYS A 316 -5.34 -2.08 3.64
C CYS A 316 -4.45 -1.86 2.41
N ALA A 317 -4.10 -2.95 1.72
CA ALA A 317 -3.24 -2.99 0.54
C ALA A 317 -3.85 -2.23 -0.66
N MET A 318 -3.23 -2.32 -1.83
CA MET A 318 -3.41 -1.33 -2.90
C MET A 318 -3.93 -1.87 -4.24
N ASP A 319 -4.23 -3.17 -4.35
CA ASP A 319 -4.87 -3.79 -5.53
C ASP A 319 -4.15 -3.51 -6.88
N ALA A 320 -2.83 -3.34 -6.87
CA ALA A 320 -2.04 -3.11 -8.08
C ALA A 320 -1.59 -4.42 -8.73
N THR A 321 -1.37 -4.42 -10.05
CA THR A 321 -0.64 -5.49 -10.74
C THR A 321 0.85 -5.25 -10.57
N VAL A 322 1.53 -6.08 -9.77
CA VAL A 322 2.93 -5.84 -9.39
C VAL A 322 3.90 -6.72 -10.18
N THR A 323 4.94 -6.11 -10.75
CA THR A 323 6.14 -6.77 -11.26
C THR A 323 7.33 -6.50 -10.34
N ILE A 324 8.10 -7.55 -9.99
CA ILE A 324 9.31 -7.41 -9.17
C ILE A 324 10.54 -7.59 -10.06
N CYS A 325 11.38 -6.55 -10.11
CA CYS A 325 12.69 -6.55 -10.76
C CYS A 325 13.81 -6.59 -9.71
N HIS A 326 15.02 -6.93 -10.13
CA HIS A 326 16.20 -6.98 -9.25
C HIS A 326 17.50 -6.75 -10.04
N ARG A 327 18.64 -6.69 -9.35
CA ARG A 327 19.97 -6.42 -9.95
C ARG A 327 20.37 -7.32 -11.15
N PHE A 328 19.80 -8.51 -11.27
CA PHE A 328 20.04 -9.43 -12.41
C PHE A 328 18.93 -9.43 -13.46
N THR A 329 17.95 -8.52 -13.36
CA THR A 329 16.99 -8.30 -14.43
C THR A 329 17.75 -7.61 -15.56
N PRO A 330 17.74 -8.15 -16.79
CA PRO A 330 18.44 -7.52 -17.91
C PRO A 330 18.00 -6.06 -18.10
N PRO A 331 18.92 -5.13 -18.43
CA PRO A 331 18.59 -3.70 -18.54
C PRO A 331 17.42 -3.40 -19.49
N GLU A 332 17.35 -4.11 -20.61
CA GLU A 332 16.27 -3.98 -21.60
C GLU A 332 14.91 -4.41 -21.05
N GLU A 333 14.88 -5.47 -20.23
CA GLU A 333 13.67 -5.95 -19.57
C GLU A 333 13.26 -5.02 -18.44
N LEU A 334 14.22 -4.51 -17.65
CA LEU A 334 13.96 -3.51 -16.62
C LEU A 334 13.32 -2.26 -17.24
N ALA A 335 13.90 -1.73 -18.32
CA ALA A 335 13.34 -0.58 -19.01
C ALA A 335 11.96 -0.87 -19.62
N ARG A 336 11.74 -2.08 -20.14
CA ARG A 336 10.43 -2.53 -20.66
C ARG A 336 9.36 -2.50 -19.57
N PHE A 337 9.64 -3.07 -18.40
CA PHE A 337 8.70 -3.07 -17.28
C PHE A 337 8.46 -1.66 -16.75
N CYS A 338 9.50 -0.88 -16.49
CA CYS A 338 9.36 0.50 -16.01
C CYS A 338 8.52 1.37 -16.97
N ARG A 339 8.68 1.23 -18.30
CA ARG A 339 7.88 1.98 -19.28
C ARG A 339 6.39 1.62 -19.30
N SER A 340 6.03 0.45 -18.77
CA SER A 340 4.62 0.02 -18.63
C SER A 340 4.00 0.38 -17.28
N ALA A 341 4.79 0.86 -16.33
CA ALA A 341 4.38 1.08 -14.96
C ALA A 341 3.71 2.43 -14.76
N ASP A 342 2.57 2.44 -14.06
CA ASP A 342 1.96 3.65 -13.50
C ASP A 342 2.68 4.07 -12.21
N ILE A 343 3.28 3.11 -11.49
CA ILE A 343 3.99 3.32 -10.23
C ILE A 343 5.33 2.58 -10.29
N ILE A 344 6.43 3.29 -10.06
CA ILE A 344 7.77 2.71 -9.95
C ILE A 344 8.25 2.93 -8.52
N VAL A 345 8.61 1.86 -7.81
CA VAL A 345 9.27 1.93 -6.51
C VAL A 345 10.65 1.29 -6.63
N THR A 346 11.73 2.04 -6.38
CA THR A 346 13.10 1.52 -6.50
C THR A 346 13.80 1.49 -5.14
N ALA A 347 14.44 0.37 -4.82
CA ALA A 347 15.09 0.05 -3.55
C ALA A 347 16.32 -0.86 -3.76
N THR A 348 17.21 -0.45 -4.65
CA THR A 348 18.42 -1.19 -5.05
C THR A 348 19.72 -0.64 -4.45
N GLY A 349 19.76 0.65 -4.11
CA GLY A 349 20.98 1.32 -3.67
C GLY A 349 21.97 1.59 -4.82
N VAL A 350 21.50 1.64 -6.06
CA VAL A 350 22.31 1.86 -7.27
C VAL A 350 21.98 3.23 -7.85
N PRO A 351 22.84 4.25 -7.67
CA PRO A 351 22.56 5.60 -8.12
C PRO A 351 22.32 5.70 -9.63
N GLY A 352 21.24 6.40 -10.03
CA GLY A 352 20.90 6.65 -11.44
C GLY A 352 20.50 5.40 -12.24
N LEU A 353 20.09 4.33 -11.56
CA LEU A 353 19.57 3.10 -12.18
C LEU A 353 18.30 3.38 -13.00
N ILE A 354 17.39 4.19 -12.46
CA ILE A 354 16.14 4.55 -13.15
C ILE A 354 16.31 5.90 -13.83
N ARG A 355 16.23 5.90 -15.16
CA ARG A 355 16.41 7.09 -16.02
C ARG A 355 15.10 7.60 -16.60
N GLY A 356 15.11 8.81 -17.15
CA GLY A 356 13.90 9.45 -17.71
C GLY A 356 13.22 8.64 -18.82
N ASP A 357 14.00 7.99 -19.70
CA ASP A 357 13.49 7.20 -20.84
C ASP A 357 12.85 5.85 -20.44
N MET A 358 13.03 5.46 -19.17
CA MET A 358 12.45 4.26 -18.58
C MET A 358 11.09 4.53 -17.94
N ILE A 359 10.72 5.80 -17.76
CA ILE A 359 9.52 6.20 -17.02
C ILE A 359 8.36 6.44 -17.98
N LYS A 360 7.20 5.86 -17.67
CA LYS A 360 5.94 6.19 -18.36
C LYS A 360 5.54 7.63 -18.03
N GLU A 361 5.13 8.39 -19.04
CA GLU A 361 4.62 9.76 -18.85
C GLU A 361 3.49 9.78 -17.81
N GLY A 362 3.60 10.65 -16.81
CA GLY A 362 2.62 10.78 -15.73
C GLY A 362 2.75 9.76 -14.59
N ALA A 363 3.68 8.79 -14.65
CA ALA A 363 3.86 7.80 -13.61
C ALA A 363 4.31 8.39 -12.26
N ALA A 364 4.03 7.70 -11.17
CA ALA A 364 4.57 8.00 -9.85
C ALA A 364 5.89 7.27 -9.63
N VAL A 365 6.94 8.00 -9.25
CA VAL A 365 8.28 7.46 -8.98
C VAL A 365 8.64 7.65 -7.51
N ILE A 366 8.81 6.54 -6.80
CA ILE A 366 9.15 6.50 -5.37
C ILE A 366 10.55 5.90 -5.23
N ASP A 367 11.49 6.77 -4.90
CA ASP A 367 12.90 6.46 -4.72
C ASP A 367 13.19 6.17 -3.23
N VAL A 368 13.36 4.88 -2.92
CA VAL A 368 13.73 4.39 -1.59
C VAL A 368 15.25 4.27 -1.46
N GLY A 369 15.99 4.35 -2.57
CA GLY A 369 17.44 4.25 -2.61
C GLY A 369 18.10 5.34 -1.76
N ILE A 370 19.10 4.96 -0.98
CA ILE A 370 19.95 5.89 -0.25
C ILE A 370 21.38 5.39 -0.36
N THR A 371 22.18 6.10 -1.15
CA THR A 371 23.59 5.80 -1.35
C THR A 371 24.41 7.04 -1.01
N ARG A 372 25.44 6.88 -0.17
CA ARG A 372 26.43 7.94 0.08
C ARG A 372 27.43 7.97 -1.05
N VAL A 373 27.52 9.11 -1.71
CA VAL A 373 28.51 9.36 -2.76
C VAL A 373 29.41 10.48 -2.29
N THR A 374 30.72 10.25 -2.31
CA THR A 374 31.73 11.26 -2.05
C THR A 374 32.11 11.91 -3.37
N ASP A 375 32.02 13.23 -3.42
CA ASP A 375 32.54 14.01 -4.54
C ASP A 375 34.08 13.91 -4.54
N PRO A 376 34.70 13.35 -5.59
CA PRO A 376 36.16 13.21 -5.67
C PRO A 376 36.90 14.56 -5.68
N ALA A 377 36.26 15.63 -6.18
CA ALA A 377 36.87 16.94 -6.30
C ALA A 377 36.76 17.76 -5.01
N THR A 378 35.63 17.67 -4.30
CA THR A 378 35.38 18.49 -3.10
C THR A 378 35.52 17.72 -1.78
N GLY A 379 35.59 16.39 -1.82
CA GLY A 379 35.56 15.51 -0.64
C GLY A 379 34.23 15.51 0.10
N LYS A 380 33.22 16.27 -0.36
CA LYS A 380 31.91 16.36 0.29
C LYS A 380 31.11 15.11 0.00
N THR A 381 30.46 14.58 1.03
CA THR A 381 29.54 13.45 0.89
C THR A 381 28.12 13.96 0.67
N LYS A 382 27.40 13.34 -0.26
CA LYS A 382 25.97 13.58 -0.51
C LYS A 382 25.22 12.25 -0.50
N LEU A 383 23.95 12.32 -0.10
CA LEU A 383 23.00 11.21 -0.26
C LEU A 383 22.33 11.37 -1.62
N VAL A 384 22.33 10.30 -2.40
CA VAL A 384 21.62 10.21 -3.69
C VAL A 384 20.75 8.95 -3.69
N GLY A 385 19.66 9.01 -4.45
CA GLY A 385 18.77 7.88 -4.65
C GLY A 385 19.12 7.05 -5.88
N ASP A 386 18.28 6.08 -6.19
CA ASP A 386 18.42 5.19 -7.34
C ASP A 386 17.96 5.84 -8.66
N VAL A 387 17.23 6.95 -8.59
CA VAL A 387 16.65 7.63 -9.75
C VAL A 387 17.53 8.79 -10.20
N ASP A 388 17.71 8.96 -11.51
CA ASP A 388 18.17 10.23 -12.07
C ASP A 388 17.05 11.26 -11.93
N PHE A 389 17.06 11.99 -10.81
CA PHE A 389 15.98 12.89 -10.43
C PHE A 389 15.70 13.98 -11.48
N GLU A 390 16.73 14.51 -12.13
CA GLU A 390 16.60 15.62 -13.08
C GLU A 390 16.03 15.19 -14.43
N GLU A 391 16.33 13.97 -14.89
CA GLU A 391 15.66 13.38 -16.03
C GLU A 391 14.22 12.95 -15.68
N ALA A 392 14.07 12.24 -14.56
CA ALA A 392 12.79 11.65 -14.14
C ALA A 392 11.70 12.68 -13.88
N ARG A 393 12.04 13.81 -13.23
CA ARG A 393 11.07 14.89 -12.91
C ARG A 393 10.46 15.55 -14.16
N LYS A 394 11.03 15.36 -15.35
CA LYS A 394 10.50 15.91 -16.60
C LYS A 394 9.44 15.01 -17.24
N VAL A 395 9.32 13.77 -16.77
CA VAL A 395 8.45 12.72 -17.36
C VAL A 395 7.42 12.21 -16.36
N ALA A 396 7.83 12.02 -15.11
CA ALA A 396 6.96 11.54 -14.04
C ALA A 396 5.84 12.54 -13.73
N GLY A 397 4.68 12.04 -13.30
CA GLY A 397 3.62 12.86 -12.72
C GLY A 397 3.90 13.18 -11.25
N TYR A 398 4.55 12.25 -10.53
CA TYR A 398 4.94 12.40 -9.13
C TYR A 398 6.34 11.85 -8.91
N ILE A 399 7.12 12.49 -8.04
CA ILE A 399 8.47 12.02 -7.71
C ILE A 399 8.84 12.32 -6.26
N THR A 400 9.43 11.36 -5.54
CA THR A 400 10.06 11.62 -4.23
C THR A 400 11.49 12.11 -4.39
N PRO A 401 11.94 13.13 -3.63
CA PRO A 401 13.35 13.52 -3.61
C PRO A 401 14.19 12.59 -2.72
N VAL A 402 15.49 12.51 -3.00
CA VAL A 402 16.47 11.93 -2.07
C VAL A 402 17.59 12.95 -1.85
N PRO A 403 17.81 13.40 -0.60
CA PRO A 403 17.05 13.12 0.62
C PRO A 403 15.69 13.84 0.67
N GLY A 404 14.85 13.48 1.65
CA GLY A 404 13.58 14.19 1.94
C GLY A 404 12.30 13.48 1.50
N GLY A 405 12.40 12.38 0.77
CA GLY A 405 11.29 11.52 0.40
C GLY A 405 11.02 10.41 1.42
N VAL A 406 11.44 9.19 1.11
CA VAL A 406 11.06 7.99 1.90
C VAL A 406 11.74 7.93 3.28
N GLY A 407 12.98 8.43 3.42
CA GLY A 407 13.74 8.35 4.68
C GLY A 407 13.01 8.93 5.91
N PRO A 408 12.51 10.18 5.87
CA PRO A 408 11.68 10.73 6.96
C PRO A 408 10.42 9.91 7.29
N MET A 409 9.83 9.24 6.30
CA MET A 409 8.65 8.40 6.50
C MET A 409 8.98 7.13 7.28
N THR A 410 10.14 6.51 7.04
CA THR A 410 10.60 5.35 7.81
C THR A 410 10.64 5.65 9.31
N VAL A 411 11.11 6.84 9.71
CA VAL A 411 11.15 7.24 11.12
C VAL A 411 9.75 7.48 11.68
N ALA A 412 8.87 8.16 10.95
CA ALA A 412 7.49 8.37 11.39
C ALA A 412 6.73 7.05 11.55
N MET A 413 6.96 6.08 10.65
CA MET A 413 6.31 4.77 10.73
C MET A 413 6.82 3.91 11.87
N LEU A 414 8.09 4.04 12.26
CA LEU A 414 8.60 3.41 13.49
C LEU A 414 7.85 3.91 14.72
N MET A 415 7.57 5.22 14.79
CA MET A 415 6.78 5.80 15.89
C MET A 415 5.34 5.30 15.87
N LYS A 416 4.72 5.26 14.68
CA LYS A 416 3.38 4.70 14.49
C LYS A 416 3.30 3.24 14.94
N ASN A 417 4.25 2.40 14.53
CA ASN A 417 4.33 1.00 14.92
C ASN A 417 4.53 0.84 16.43
N THR A 418 5.37 1.66 17.05
CA THR A 418 5.56 1.65 18.52
C THR A 418 4.26 1.95 19.25
N PHE A 419 3.50 2.95 18.79
CA PHE A 419 2.20 3.26 19.39
C PHE A 419 1.16 2.14 19.17
N ILE A 420 1.15 1.53 17.98
CA ILE A 420 0.28 0.36 17.70
C ILE A 420 0.64 -0.81 18.62
N ALA A 421 1.94 -1.10 18.79
CA ALA A 421 2.42 -2.14 19.69
C ALA A 421 1.94 -1.92 21.13
N ALA A 422 2.10 -0.70 21.65
CA ALA A 422 1.63 -0.33 22.99
C ALA A 422 0.12 -0.54 23.16
N LYS A 423 -0.69 -0.12 22.18
CA LYS A 423 -2.15 -0.34 22.20
C LYS A 423 -2.53 -1.82 22.17
N ASN A 424 -1.83 -2.62 21.37
CA ASN A 424 -2.07 -4.06 21.24
C ASN A 424 -1.72 -4.79 22.55
N LEU A 425 -0.58 -4.46 23.16
CA LEU A 425 -0.14 -5.03 24.43
C LEU A 425 -1.09 -4.65 25.58
N ALA A 426 -1.50 -3.38 25.68
CA ALA A 426 -2.48 -2.94 26.67
C ALA A 426 -3.81 -3.70 26.52
N SER A 427 -4.30 -3.87 25.28
CA SER A 427 -5.53 -4.61 25.00
C SER A 427 -5.43 -6.11 25.37
N LYS A 428 -4.25 -6.71 25.19
CA LYS A 428 -3.98 -8.11 25.60
C LYS A 428 -4.00 -8.25 27.12
N LYS A 429 -3.40 -7.31 27.87
CA LYS A 429 -3.42 -7.32 29.34
C LYS A 429 -4.84 -7.28 29.90
N VAL A 430 -5.68 -6.39 29.38
CA VAL A 430 -7.10 -6.30 29.78
C VAL A 430 -7.85 -7.61 29.52
N LYS A 431 -7.66 -8.23 28.34
CA LYS A 431 -8.29 -9.52 28.01
C LYS A 431 -7.83 -10.64 28.94
N ASN A 432 -6.54 -10.68 29.29
CA ASN A 432 -6.00 -11.70 30.18
C ASN A 432 -6.55 -11.55 31.61
N LEU A 433 -6.63 -10.32 32.13
CA LEU A 433 -7.24 -10.02 33.43
C LEU A 433 -8.72 -10.44 33.48
N SER A 434 -9.49 -10.11 32.45
CA SER A 434 -10.92 -10.51 32.39
C SER A 434 -11.12 -12.03 32.31
N ARG A 435 -10.16 -12.77 31.74
CA ARG A 435 -10.21 -14.24 31.69
C ARG A 435 -9.80 -14.88 33.01
N SER A 436 -8.88 -14.28 33.76
CA SER A 436 -8.51 -14.76 35.10
C SER A 436 -9.59 -14.48 36.14
N GLU A 437 -10.41 -13.43 35.96
CA GLU A 437 -11.54 -13.14 36.85
C GLU A 437 -12.78 -14.00 36.55
N ALA A 438 -12.86 -14.58 35.34
CA ALA A 438 -13.99 -15.42 34.90
C ALA A 438 -13.78 -16.93 35.15
N ASN A 439 -12.56 -17.35 35.49
CA ASN A 439 -12.20 -18.72 35.88
C ASN A 439 -11.98 -18.78 37.39
#